data_AF-V5EQD9-F1
#
_entry.id   AF-V5EQD9-F1
#
_cell.length_a   1.000
_cell.length_b   1.000
_cell.length_c   1.000
_cell.angle_alpha   90.00
_cell.angle_beta   90.00
_cell.angle_gamma   90.00
#
_symmetry.space_group_name_H-M   'P 1'
#
loop_
_entity.id
_entity.type
_entity.pdbx_description
1 polymer ?
#
loop_
_entity_poly.entity_id
_entity_poly.type
_entity_poly.pdbx_seq_one_letter_code
_entity_poly.pdbx_strand_id
1 'polypeptide(L)'
;MKTIKQHARGMIAVLMASVVLVGCASKPMVQQNQVEIAPDTLVTLPTPAQLGYSLTASQLITATWQKQSHQLPVQLQVDPKRVALAGFSSWGTRILSLDYQDQHIDTYVMPGLGATLPDPKQVLFNIMITLWPMDAWQAPLEQVGWQLKQTHNHRQLIDSKGDIIADIDYKNSDPLKGDITFINHQQHYTIGIKTLQSSQHESGK
;
A
#
# COMPACT_ATOMS: atom_id res chain seq x y z
N MET A 1 -77.18 -23.92 -29.73
CA MET A 1 -77.06 -22.44 -29.75
C MET A 1 -76.05 -22.02 -28.69
N LYS A 2 -74.93 -21.42 -29.14
CA LYS A 2 -73.93 -20.59 -28.42
C LYS A 2 -73.16 -21.14 -27.20
N THR A 3 -71.88 -21.38 -27.48
CA THR A 3 -70.63 -21.17 -26.72
C THR A 3 -70.64 -20.15 -25.56
N ILE A 4 -69.84 -20.40 -24.50
CA ILE A 4 -68.94 -19.47 -23.74
C ILE A 4 -67.97 -20.36 -22.89
N LYS A 5 -66.77 -20.65 -23.41
CA LYS A 5 -65.43 -20.11 -23.00
C LYS A 5 -65.10 -20.30 -21.50
N GLN A 6 -64.33 -21.32 -21.10
CA GLN A 6 -62.85 -21.39 -21.19
C GLN A 6 -62.11 -20.12 -20.73
N HIS A 7 -62.16 -19.75 -19.44
CA HIS A 7 -61.16 -18.81 -18.88
C HIS A 7 -60.70 -19.10 -17.44
N ALA A 8 -61.23 -20.13 -16.75
CA ALA A 8 -60.92 -20.32 -15.32
C ALA A 8 -59.71 -21.21 -15.01
N ARG A 9 -59.01 -21.76 -16.01
CA ARG A 9 -57.90 -22.72 -15.82
C ARG A 9 -56.50 -22.15 -16.03
N GLY A 10 -56.38 -20.89 -16.46
CA GLY A 10 -55.09 -20.27 -16.80
C GLY A 10 -54.45 -19.44 -15.69
N MET A 11 -55.07 -19.33 -14.51
CA MET A 11 -54.67 -18.34 -13.49
C MET A 11 -54.00 -18.93 -12.24
N ILE A 12 -53.73 -20.24 -12.22
CA ILE A 12 -53.03 -20.92 -11.10
C ILE A 12 -51.61 -21.35 -11.50
N ALA A 13 -51.30 -21.46 -12.79
CA ALA A 13 -49.99 -21.91 -13.29
C ALA A 13 -48.94 -20.80 -13.48
N VAL A 14 -49.25 -19.55 -13.12
CA VAL A 14 -48.32 -18.41 -13.30
C VAL A 14 -47.66 -17.98 -11.98
N LEU A 15 -48.17 -18.39 -10.82
CA LEU A 15 -47.69 -17.88 -9.53
C LEU A 15 -46.50 -18.63 -8.91
N MET A 16 -46.02 -19.71 -9.54
CA MET A 16 -45.03 -20.63 -8.94
C MET A 16 -43.69 -20.67 -9.68
N ALA A 17 -43.34 -19.61 -10.39
CA ALA A 17 -42.11 -19.54 -11.21
C ALA A 17 -41.26 -18.28 -10.95
N SER A 18 -41.33 -17.70 -9.74
CA SER A 18 -40.64 -16.43 -9.43
C SER A 18 -39.65 -16.47 -8.26
N VAL A 19 -39.34 -17.66 -7.71
CA VAL A 19 -38.38 -17.79 -6.60
C VAL A 19 -37.09 -18.38 -7.11
N VAL A 20 -36.36 -17.66 -7.96
CA VAL A 20 -35.01 -18.06 -8.36
C VAL A 20 -34.13 -16.80 -8.46
N LEU A 21 -33.14 -16.74 -7.55
CA LEU A 21 -31.89 -15.95 -7.57
C LEU A 21 -31.93 -14.51 -7.05
N VAL A 22 -32.03 -14.35 -5.71
CA VAL A 22 -31.31 -13.27 -5.02
C VAL A 22 -29.97 -13.83 -4.55
N GLY A 23 -29.08 -14.05 -5.50
CA GLY A 23 -27.66 -14.26 -5.23
C GLY A 23 -26.97 -12.92 -5.37
N CYS A 24 -26.94 -12.11 -4.30
CA CYS A 24 -26.06 -10.95 -4.27
C CYS A 24 -24.63 -11.48 -4.35
N ALA A 25 -24.01 -11.37 -5.53
CA ALA A 25 -22.57 -11.49 -5.68
C ALA A 25 -21.93 -10.42 -4.79
N SER A 26 -21.59 -10.79 -3.56
CA SER A 26 -20.77 -9.98 -2.67
C SER A 26 -19.43 -9.83 -3.38
N LYS A 27 -19.23 -8.70 -4.07
CA LYS A 27 -17.88 -8.37 -4.54
C LYS A 27 -17.00 -8.37 -3.29
N PRO A 28 -15.88 -9.12 -3.27
CA PRO A 28 -14.97 -9.06 -2.14
C PRO A 28 -14.61 -7.59 -1.94
N MET A 29 -14.88 -7.10 -0.73
CA MET A 29 -14.56 -5.73 -0.36
C MET A 29 -13.03 -5.64 -0.39
N VAL A 30 -12.48 -5.05 -1.44
CA VAL A 30 -11.04 -4.77 -1.52
C VAL A 30 -10.71 -3.94 -0.28
N GLN A 31 -9.92 -4.51 0.61
CA GLN A 31 -9.48 -3.81 1.81
C GLN A 31 -8.75 -2.54 1.36
N GLN A 32 -9.19 -1.39 1.86
CA GLN A 32 -8.73 -0.09 1.36
C GLN A 32 -7.27 0.22 1.74
N ASN A 33 -6.68 -0.62 2.59
CA ASN A 33 -5.25 -0.62 2.94
C ASN A 33 -4.41 -1.68 2.20
N GLN A 34 -4.90 -2.24 1.09
CA GLN A 34 -4.10 -3.11 0.23
C GLN A 34 -3.30 -2.32 -0.81
N VAL A 35 -2.10 -2.82 -1.10
CA VAL A 35 -1.20 -2.32 -2.14
C VAL A 35 -0.74 -3.48 -3.01
N GLU A 36 -0.69 -3.26 -4.32
CA GLU A 36 -0.12 -4.21 -5.26
C GLU A 36 1.41 -4.08 -5.24
N ILE A 37 2.11 -5.09 -4.71
CA ILE A 37 3.58 -5.04 -4.51
C ILE A 37 4.36 -5.72 -5.64
N ALA A 38 3.66 -6.50 -6.46
CA ALA A 38 4.10 -7.13 -7.70
C ALA A 38 2.86 -7.44 -8.55
N PRO A 39 3.00 -7.72 -9.86
CA PRO A 39 1.87 -8.03 -10.73
C PRO A 39 0.92 -9.06 -10.10
N ASP A 40 -0.35 -8.70 -9.98
CA ASP A 40 -1.43 -9.51 -9.43
C ASP A 40 -1.23 -9.94 -7.96
N THR A 41 -0.36 -9.25 -7.21
CA THR A 41 -0.03 -9.57 -5.81
C THR A 41 -0.39 -8.41 -4.89
N LEU A 42 -1.56 -8.51 -4.25
CA LEU A 42 -2.06 -7.55 -3.26
C LEU A 42 -1.67 -7.95 -1.85
N VAL A 43 -1.09 -7.01 -1.10
CA VAL A 43 -0.73 -7.18 0.31
C VAL A 43 -1.39 -6.12 1.16
N THR A 44 -1.97 -6.53 2.29
CA THR A 44 -2.54 -5.63 3.29
C THR A 44 -1.41 -4.96 4.08
N LEU A 45 -1.34 -3.64 4.10
CA LEU A 45 -0.28 -2.95 4.84
C LEU A 45 -0.42 -3.16 6.36
N PRO A 46 0.69 -3.21 7.11
CA PRO A 46 0.67 -3.13 8.57
C PRO A 46 -0.07 -1.87 9.04
N THR A 47 -0.50 -1.83 10.29
CA THR A 47 -1.12 -0.64 10.89
C THR A 47 -0.09 0.41 11.30
N PRO A 48 -0.47 1.70 11.44
CA PRO A 48 0.43 2.74 11.93
C PRO A 48 1.06 2.41 13.30
N ALA A 49 0.26 1.89 14.24
CA ALA A 49 0.72 1.47 15.57
C ALA A 49 1.85 0.43 15.55
N GLN A 50 1.91 -0.43 14.53
CA GLN A 50 2.94 -1.46 14.42
C GLN A 50 4.34 -0.91 14.12
N LEU A 51 4.52 0.40 13.90
CA LEU A 51 5.84 1.02 13.91
C LEU A 51 6.48 0.97 15.31
N GLY A 52 5.66 0.99 16.38
CA GLY A 52 6.11 0.93 17.77
C GLY A 52 6.51 2.28 18.38
N TYR A 53 6.58 3.35 17.59
CA TYR A 53 6.86 4.71 18.06
C TYR A 53 6.20 5.75 17.15
N SER A 54 6.04 6.96 17.65
CA SER A 54 5.65 8.11 16.84
C SER A 54 6.88 8.72 16.17
N LEU A 55 6.75 9.08 14.88
CA LEU A 55 7.83 9.62 14.06
C LEU A 55 7.38 10.92 13.40
N THR A 56 8.24 11.93 13.40
CA THR A 56 8.19 12.99 12.39
C THR A 56 9.54 13.01 11.70
N ALA A 57 9.55 13.03 10.37
CA ALA A 57 10.77 13.06 9.60
C ALA A 57 10.65 13.92 8.34
N SER A 58 11.67 14.73 8.09
CA SER A 58 11.91 15.34 6.79
C SER A 58 12.93 14.48 6.05
N GLN A 59 12.55 14.01 4.86
CA GLN A 59 13.36 13.09 4.07
C GLN A 59 13.47 13.57 2.63
N LEU A 60 14.55 13.17 1.97
CA LEU A 60 14.71 13.31 0.53
C LEU A 60 14.61 11.92 -0.09
N ILE A 61 13.57 11.68 -0.87
CA ILE A 61 13.37 10.43 -1.61
C ILE A 61 13.88 10.62 -3.03
N THR A 62 14.81 9.77 -3.45
CA THR A 62 15.34 9.75 -4.83
C THR A 62 14.86 8.47 -5.50
N ALA A 63 13.96 8.59 -6.45
CA ALA A 63 13.51 7.47 -7.26
C ALA A 63 14.30 7.44 -8.57
N THR A 64 14.88 6.29 -8.93
CA THR A 64 15.67 6.10 -10.14
C THR A 64 15.09 4.96 -10.95
N TRP A 65 14.69 5.24 -12.19
CA TRP A 65 14.24 4.25 -13.17
C TRP A 65 14.78 4.62 -14.55
N GLN A 66 15.12 3.64 -15.38
CA GLN A 66 15.65 3.89 -16.74
C GLN A 66 16.80 4.92 -16.80
N LYS A 67 17.67 4.95 -15.79
CA LYS A 67 18.79 5.92 -15.61
C LYS A 67 18.36 7.38 -15.39
N GLN A 68 17.07 7.65 -15.20
CA GLN A 68 16.56 8.95 -14.80
C GLN A 68 16.32 8.93 -13.30
N SER A 69 16.76 9.99 -12.62
CA SER A 69 16.55 10.16 -11.18
C SER A 69 15.66 11.36 -10.93
N HIS A 70 14.65 11.15 -10.09
CA HIS A 70 13.72 12.16 -9.65
C HIS A 70 13.77 12.26 -8.13
N GLN A 71 13.94 13.48 -7.63
CA GLN A 71 14.01 13.75 -6.21
C GLN A 71 12.71 14.39 -5.71
N LEU A 72 12.29 13.94 -4.54
CA LEU A 72 11.07 14.36 -3.89
C LEU A 72 11.36 14.63 -2.41
N PRO A 73 11.44 15.90 -1.99
CA PRO A 73 11.35 16.27 -0.58
C PRO A 73 10.04 15.77 0.00
N VAL A 74 10.12 15.09 1.14
CA VAL A 74 8.99 14.45 1.82
C VAL A 74 8.95 14.85 3.28
N GLN A 75 7.75 15.09 3.78
CA GLN A 75 7.45 15.13 5.21
C GLN A 75 6.64 13.89 5.57
N LEU A 76 7.14 13.12 6.51
CA LEU A 76 6.52 11.92 7.07
C LEU A 76 6.12 12.18 8.51
N GLN A 77 4.88 11.88 8.87
CA GLN A 77 4.40 11.85 10.23
C GLN A 77 3.71 10.52 10.51
N VAL A 78 4.08 9.88 11.62
CA VAL A 78 3.50 8.62 12.08
C VAL A 78 3.14 8.76 13.55
N ASP A 79 1.92 8.37 13.88
CA ASP A 79 1.47 8.12 15.25
C ASP A 79 0.71 6.77 15.28
N PRO A 80 0.26 6.28 16.44
CA PRO A 80 -0.41 4.99 16.53
C PRO A 80 -1.67 4.84 15.66
N LYS A 81 -2.28 5.94 15.23
CA LYS A 81 -3.53 5.95 14.46
C LYS A 81 -3.33 6.27 12.99
N ARG A 82 -2.27 7.01 12.64
CA ARG A 82 -2.14 7.61 11.31
C ARG A 82 -0.70 7.62 10.79
N VAL A 83 -0.55 7.35 9.50
CA VAL A 83 0.63 7.70 8.71
C VAL A 83 0.22 8.79 7.72
N ALA A 84 0.84 9.96 7.80
CA ALA A 84 0.66 11.04 6.85
C ALA A 84 1.96 11.31 6.10
N LEU A 85 1.88 11.44 4.79
CA LEU A 85 3.01 11.80 3.94
C LEU A 85 2.63 12.95 3.02
N ALA A 86 3.51 13.95 2.91
CA ALA A 86 3.40 14.99 1.91
C ALA A 86 4.70 15.09 1.10
N GLY A 87 4.60 15.00 -0.22
CA GLY A 87 5.69 15.18 -1.17
C GLY A 87 5.60 16.53 -1.88
N PHE A 88 6.74 17.21 -1.99
CA PHE A 88 6.81 18.59 -2.48
C PHE A 88 7.64 18.70 -3.75
N SER A 89 7.29 19.63 -4.63
CA SER A 89 8.16 20.04 -5.73
C SER A 89 9.35 20.84 -5.20
N SER A 90 10.36 21.07 -6.04
CA SER A 90 11.53 21.91 -5.72
C SER A 90 11.19 23.35 -5.32
N TRP A 91 9.96 23.80 -5.59
CA TRP A 91 9.46 25.14 -5.31
C TRP A 91 8.54 25.19 -4.08
N GLY A 92 8.38 24.06 -3.37
CA GLY A 92 7.60 23.97 -2.14
C GLY A 92 6.11 23.65 -2.32
N THR A 93 5.62 23.44 -3.54
CA THR A 93 4.22 23.06 -3.77
C THR A 93 4.02 21.58 -3.45
N ARG A 94 2.98 21.24 -2.67
CA ARG A 94 2.59 19.85 -2.44
C ARG A 94 2.06 19.23 -3.74
N ILE A 95 2.79 18.25 -4.27
CA ILE A 95 2.46 17.55 -5.53
C ILE A 95 1.91 16.14 -5.31
N LEU A 96 2.10 15.63 -4.10
CA LEU A 96 1.73 14.29 -3.65
C LEU A 96 1.31 14.39 -2.18
N SER A 97 0.28 13.67 -1.78
CA SER A 97 0.13 13.27 -0.38
C SER A 97 -0.57 11.94 -0.24
N LEU A 98 -0.35 11.30 0.90
CA LEU A 98 -1.15 10.17 1.33
C LEU A 98 -1.52 10.30 2.81
N ASP A 99 -2.65 9.72 3.14
CA ASP A 99 -3.15 9.58 4.50
C ASP A 99 -3.54 8.13 4.72
N TYR A 100 -2.93 7.48 5.70
CA TYR A 100 -3.28 6.12 6.07
C TYR A 100 -3.75 6.10 7.52
N GLN A 101 -5.07 5.97 7.69
CA GLN A 101 -5.76 6.00 8.98
C GLN A 101 -6.95 5.03 8.92
N ASP A 102 -7.26 4.34 10.02
CA ASP A 102 -8.46 3.50 10.13
C ASP A 102 -8.59 2.46 9.00
N GLN A 103 -7.46 1.87 8.59
CA GLN A 103 -7.38 0.92 7.46
C GLN A 103 -7.80 1.51 6.09
N HIS A 104 -7.85 2.84 5.98
CA HIS A 104 -8.14 3.59 4.77
C HIS A 104 -6.90 4.32 4.28
N ILE A 105 -6.61 4.24 2.97
CA ILE A 105 -5.54 5.01 2.34
C ILE A 105 -6.16 6.04 1.40
N ASP A 106 -6.12 7.30 1.81
CA ASP A 106 -6.44 8.45 0.96
C ASP A 106 -5.18 8.93 0.25
N THR A 107 -5.31 9.24 -1.03
CA THR A 107 -4.18 9.69 -1.84
C THR A 107 -4.54 10.93 -2.65
N TYR A 108 -3.57 11.81 -2.82
CA TYR A 108 -3.66 12.94 -3.73
C TYR A 108 -2.41 13.01 -4.60
N VAL A 109 -2.62 13.19 -5.89
CA VAL A 109 -1.57 13.54 -6.85
C VAL A 109 -2.03 14.78 -7.60
N MET A 110 -1.13 15.74 -7.77
CA MET A 110 -1.44 16.95 -8.53
C MET A 110 -1.91 16.60 -9.96
N PRO A 111 -3.00 17.20 -10.45
CA PRO A 111 -3.46 16.99 -11.81
C PRO A 111 -2.35 17.22 -12.85
N GLY A 112 -2.25 16.32 -13.82
CA GLY A 112 -1.22 16.36 -14.86
C GLY A 112 0.10 15.67 -14.50
N LEU A 113 0.31 15.24 -13.25
CA LEU A 113 1.55 14.56 -12.83
C LEU A 113 1.41 13.05 -12.61
N GLY A 114 0.21 12.47 -12.74
CA GLY A 114 -0.05 11.05 -12.46
C GLY A 114 0.72 10.05 -13.32
N ALA A 115 1.18 10.44 -14.51
CA ALA A 115 2.02 9.59 -15.38
C ALA A 115 3.52 9.71 -15.09
N THR A 116 3.93 10.71 -14.31
CA THR A 116 5.34 11.02 -14.04
C THR A 116 5.74 10.71 -12.60
N LEU A 117 4.81 10.87 -11.67
CA LEU A 117 5.03 10.56 -10.27
C LEU A 117 4.73 9.07 -9.99
N PRO A 118 5.46 8.46 -9.03
CA PRO A 118 5.12 7.12 -8.58
C PRO A 118 3.73 7.08 -7.95
N ASP A 119 3.09 5.92 -7.97
CA ASP A 119 1.85 5.68 -7.24
C ASP A 119 2.07 5.98 -5.73
N PRO A 120 1.28 6.88 -5.12
CA PRO A 120 1.35 7.18 -3.69
C PRO A 120 1.31 5.93 -2.79
N LYS A 121 0.55 4.91 -3.16
CA LYS A 121 0.45 3.66 -2.41
C LYS A 121 1.74 2.85 -2.47
N GLN A 122 2.42 2.85 -3.62
CA GLN A 122 3.74 2.24 -3.75
C GLN A 122 4.80 2.99 -2.93
N VAL A 123 4.72 4.32 -2.90
CA VAL A 123 5.59 5.15 -2.04
C VAL A 123 5.37 4.79 -0.57
N LEU A 124 4.11 4.68 -0.14
CA LEU A 124 3.76 4.26 1.22
C LEU A 124 4.35 2.88 1.54
N PHE A 125 4.12 1.89 0.68
CA PHE A 125 4.67 0.55 0.85
C PHE A 125 6.20 0.57 0.99
N ASN A 126 6.91 1.26 0.09
CA ASN A 126 8.37 1.35 0.12
C ASN A 126 8.89 1.98 1.43
N ILE A 127 8.19 2.97 1.98
CA ILE A 127 8.55 3.56 3.28
C ILE A 127 8.25 2.59 4.42
N MET A 128 7.07 1.96 4.42
CA MET A 128 6.70 1.07 5.50
C MET A 128 7.55 -0.20 5.54
N ILE A 129 7.88 -0.80 4.39
CA ILE A 129 8.73 -2.00 4.31
C ILE A 129 10.18 -1.71 4.73
N THR A 130 10.61 -0.45 4.70
CA THR A 130 11.95 -0.02 5.17
C THR A 130 11.97 0.34 6.65
N LEU A 131 10.89 0.92 7.20
CA LEU A 131 10.88 1.44 8.57
C LEU A 131 10.18 0.55 9.59
N TRP A 132 9.12 -0.18 9.22
CA TRP A 132 8.37 -0.99 10.17
C TRP A 132 9.20 -2.21 10.59
N PRO A 133 9.03 -2.71 11.83
CA PRO A 133 9.73 -3.90 12.30
C PRO A 133 9.27 -5.16 11.53
N MET A 134 10.07 -6.22 11.61
CA MET A 134 9.87 -7.45 10.83
C MET A 134 8.57 -8.18 11.15
N ASP A 135 8.18 -8.19 12.41
CA ASP A 135 6.95 -8.80 12.93
C ASP A 135 5.69 -8.14 12.36
N ALA A 136 5.73 -6.84 12.08
CA ALA A 136 4.63 -6.11 11.45
C ALA A 136 4.28 -6.66 10.06
N TRP A 137 5.28 -7.20 9.35
CA TRP A 137 5.17 -7.66 7.96
C TRP A 137 4.95 -9.17 7.81
N GLN A 138 5.18 -9.95 8.87
CA GLN A 138 5.08 -11.41 8.80
C GLN A 138 3.69 -11.86 8.33
N ALA A 139 2.64 -11.51 9.07
CA ALA A 139 1.27 -11.92 8.73
C ALA A 139 0.79 -11.37 7.36
N PRO A 140 1.01 -10.08 7.02
CA PRO A 140 0.70 -9.56 5.68
C PRO A 140 1.31 -10.34 4.52
N LEU A 141 2.60 -10.68 4.61
CA LEU A 141 3.32 -11.33 3.51
C LEU A 141 3.01 -12.83 3.44
N GLU A 142 2.82 -13.50 4.57
CA GLU A 142 2.44 -14.92 4.62
C GLU A 142 1.12 -15.20 3.89
N GLN A 143 0.18 -14.25 3.88
CA GLN A 143 -1.10 -14.36 3.16
C GLN A 143 -0.93 -14.58 1.65
N VAL A 144 0.16 -14.07 1.07
CA VAL A 144 0.50 -14.24 -0.34
C VAL A 144 1.67 -15.22 -0.56
N GLY A 145 2.12 -15.89 0.51
CA GLY A 145 3.27 -16.80 0.48
C GLY A 145 4.64 -16.11 0.37
N TRP A 146 4.70 -14.80 0.59
CA TRP A 146 5.94 -14.02 0.52
C TRP A 146 6.64 -13.99 1.88
N GLN A 147 7.92 -13.64 1.87
CA GLN A 147 8.74 -13.56 3.07
C GLN A 147 9.61 -12.31 3.07
N LEU A 148 9.73 -11.67 4.23
CA LEU A 148 10.74 -10.66 4.50
C LEU A 148 11.82 -11.31 5.37
N LYS A 149 13.08 -11.27 4.92
CA LYS A 149 14.24 -11.69 5.71
C LYS A 149 15.07 -10.48 6.07
N GLN A 150 15.64 -10.46 7.28
CA GLN A 150 16.51 -9.39 7.73
C GLN A 150 17.81 -9.95 8.30
N THR A 151 18.92 -9.33 7.92
CA THR A 151 20.23 -9.46 8.57
C THR A 151 20.60 -8.13 9.22
N HIS A 152 21.87 -7.88 9.57
CA HIS A 152 22.25 -6.71 10.35
C HIS A 152 21.79 -5.37 9.73
N ASN A 153 22.21 -5.10 8.48
CA ASN A 153 21.93 -3.85 7.77
C ASN A 153 21.30 -4.10 6.39
N HIS A 154 20.54 -5.18 6.26
CA HIS A 154 19.97 -5.59 4.98
C HIS A 154 18.64 -6.34 5.16
N ARG A 155 17.63 -6.03 4.34
CA ARG A 155 16.40 -6.82 4.20
C ARG A 155 16.25 -7.35 2.78
N GLN A 156 15.62 -8.52 2.66
CA GLN A 156 15.25 -9.13 1.39
C GLN A 156 13.76 -9.45 1.38
N LEU A 157 13.07 -8.99 0.35
CA LEU A 157 11.70 -9.36 0.05
C LEU A 157 11.70 -10.48 -0.99
N ILE A 158 11.14 -11.62 -0.62
CA ILE A 158 11.19 -12.85 -1.39
C ILE A 158 9.76 -13.28 -1.70
N ASP A 159 9.49 -13.63 -2.95
CA ASP A 159 8.17 -14.07 -3.38
C ASP A 159 7.87 -15.52 -2.99
N SER A 160 6.68 -15.99 -3.36
CA SER A 160 6.23 -17.37 -3.12
C SER A 160 6.98 -18.45 -3.89
N LYS A 161 7.79 -18.07 -4.90
CA LYS A 161 8.64 -18.98 -5.68
C LYS A 161 10.07 -19.03 -5.12
N GLY A 162 10.41 -18.13 -4.20
CA GLY A 162 11.76 -18.00 -3.66
C GLY A 162 12.63 -16.99 -4.41
N ASP A 163 12.07 -16.23 -5.34
CA ASP A 163 12.78 -15.20 -6.09
C ASP A 163 12.94 -13.94 -5.23
N ILE A 164 14.13 -13.32 -5.26
CA ILE A 164 14.38 -12.06 -4.58
C ILE A 164 13.76 -10.93 -5.41
N ILE A 165 12.68 -10.35 -4.90
CA ILE A 165 11.96 -9.26 -5.56
C ILE A 165 12.60 -7.92 -5.24
N ALA A 166 13.03 -7.73 -3.99
CA ALA A 166 13.68 -6.50 -3.57
C ALA A 166 14.73 -6.71 -2.48
N ASP A 167 15.75 -5.88 -2.51
CA ASP A 167 16.77 -5.74 -1.48
C ASP A 167 16.67 -4.34 -0.85
N ILE A 168 16.95 -4.26 0.45
CA ILE A 168 16.95 -3.00 1.21
C ILE A 168 18.24 -2.90 2.02
N ASP A 169 19.13 -2.02 1.63
CA ASP A 169 20.40 -1.75 2.30
C ASP A 169 20.30 -0.55 3.24
N TYR A 170 20.89 -0.67 4.43
CA TYR A 170 20.95 0.39 5.42
C TYR A 170 22.41 0.80 5.66
N LYS A 171 22.72 2.09 5.56
CA LYS A 171 24.07 2.60 5.90
C LYS A 171 24.32 2.73 7.41
N ASN A 172 23.29 2.58 8.23
CA ASN A 172 23.35 2.62 9.68
C ASN A 172 22.35 1.61 10.26
N SER A 173 22.63 1.06 11.44
CA SER A 173 21.71 0.17 12.14
C SER A 173 20.41 0.86 12.55
N ASP A 174 20.46 2.18 12.77
CA ASP A 174 19.29 3.04 12.89
C ASP A 174 18.92 3.59 11.50
N PRO A 175 17.80 3.17 10.90
CA PRO A 175 17.41 3.57 9.55
C PRO A 175 17.27 5.09 9.37
N LEU A 176 17.04 5.84 10.45
CA LEU A 176 16.87 7.29 10.38
C LEU A 176 18.20 8.05 10.46
N LYS A 177 19.31 7.37 10.79
CA LYS A 177 20.66 7.95 10.92
C LYS A 177 21.59 7.61 9.75
N GLY A 178 21.08 6.95 8.72
CA GLY A 178 21.86 6.61 7.53
C GLY A 178 20.99 6.62 6.28
N ASP A 179 21.64 6.65 5.12
CA ASP A 179 20.93 6.49 3.85
C ASP A 179 20.41 5.05 3.73
N ILE A 180 19.17 4.92 3.24
CA ILE A 180 18.54 3.63 2.92
C ILE A 180 18.47 3.51 1.40
N THR A 181 18.79 2.34 0.87
CA THR A 181 18.64 2.03 -0.56
C THR A 181 17.71 0.84 -0.72
N PHE A 182 16.56 1.05 -1.36
CA PHE A 182 15.61 0.01 -1.73
C PHE A 182 15.76 -0.26 -3.24
N ILE A 183 15.98 -1.52 -3.63
CA ILE A 183 16.15 -1.94 -5.01
C ILE A 183 15.06 -2.95 -5.33
N ASN A 184 14.20 -2.66 -6.31
CA ASN A 184 13.26 -3.65 -6.83
C ASN A 184 13.83 -4.27 -8.12
N HIS A 185 14.12 -5.57 -8.08
CA HIS A 185 14.72 -6.30 -9.18
C HIS A 185 13.75 -6.65 -10.29
N GLN A 186 12.47 -6.82 -9.95
CA GLN A 186 11.43 -7.18 -10.93
C GLN A 186 10.97 -5.97 -11.76
N GLN A 187 10.86 -4.79 -11.13
CA GLN A 187 10.40 -3.55 -11.74
C GLN A 187 11.55 -2.59 -12.11
N HIS A 188 12.79 -2.99 -11.84
CA HIS A 188 14.02 -2.29 -12.23
C HIS A 188 14.09 -0.82 -11.79
N TYR A 189 13.70 -0.54 -10.56
CA TYR A 189 13.84 0.78 -9.95
C TYR A 189 14.62 0.73 -8.65
N THR A 190 15.20 1.87 -8.29
CA THR A 190 15.90 2.08 -7.02
C THR A 190 15.32 3.30 -6.32
N ILE A 191 15.05 3.19 -5.02
CA ILE A 191 14.66 4.29 -4.15
C ILE A 191 15.79 4.53 -3.15
N GLY A 192 16.37 5.72 -3.16
CA GLY A 192 17.21 6.22 -2.07
C GLY A 192 16.36 7.04 -1.10
N ILE A 193 16.48 6.77 0.19
CA ILE A 193 15.83 7.54 1.26
C ILE A 193 16.91 8.13 2.13
N LYS A 194 16.98 9.46 2.16
CA LYS A 194 17.88 10.20 3.04
C LYS A 194 17.07 10.98 4.07
N THR A 195 17.24 10.66 5.35
CA THR A 195 16.63 11.42 6.43
C THR A 195 17.45 12.68 6.69
N LEU A 196 16.81 13.85 6.57
CA LEU A 196 17.42 15.15 6.80
C LEU A 196 17.25 15.60 8.25
N GLN A 197 16.07 15.35 8.81
CA GLN A 197 15.72 15.63 10.20
C GLN A 197 14.68 14.62 10.65
N SER A 198 14.75 14.17 11.90
CA SER A 198 13.72 13.33 12.50
C SER A 198 13.57 13.57 14.00
N SER A 199 12.38 13.28 14.51
CA SER A 199 12.08 13.19 15.94
C SER A 199 11.27 11.93 16.20
N GLN A 200 11.73 11.13 17.16
CA GLN A 200 11.03 9.92 17.62
C GLN A 200 10.52 10.16 19.03
N HIS A 201 9.29 9.72 19.27
CA HIS A 201 8.68 9.70 20.60
C HIS A 201 8.11 8.31 20.83
N GLU A 202 8.43 7.68 21.96
CA GLU A 202 7.79 6.42 22.32
C GLU A 202 6.28 6.63 22.40
N SER A 203 5.53 5.75 21.76
CA SER A 203 4.07 5.75 21.88
C SER A 203 3.75 5.32 23.32
N GLY A 204 3.41 6.30 24.15
CA GLY A 204 3.22 6.12 25.59
C GLY A 204 2.23 5.00 25.93
N LYS A 205 2.55 4.28 27.01
CA LYS A 205 1.60 3.50 27.82
C LYS A 205 0.37 4.32 28.18
#